data_AF-A0A1Q3T281-F1
#
_entry.id   AF-A0A1Q3T281-F1
#
_cell.length_a   1.000
_cell.length_b   1.000
_cell.length_c   1.000
_cell.angle_alpha   90.00
_cell.angle_beta   90.00
_cell.angle_gamma   90.00
#
_symmetry.space_group_name_H-M   'P 1'
#
loop_
_entity.id
_entity.type
_entity.pdbx_description
1 polymer ?
#
loop_
_entity_poly.entity_id
_entity_poly.type
_entity_poly.pdbx_seq_one_letter_code
_entity_poly.pdbx_strand_id
1 'polypeptide(L)'
;MFFTPWIRPSTLWPQTFTNVYMVWSLIVGVIAWILIALNHFAFTRRGGATFANYGVTEPGSGIAWGSVGRSVLLVIATALPVYLILTFVSGVWHVDFRAWVVSLMPFTETRFLAFLGYLVPFGFYFVAQGILFNGFLRWRGGKSPLWQEMLVNSVVMTLGAVVWLLIAYVPLWAGQPMLFATDPLSATAGGMGAIYYLPLLVFWPVAACLWTYFFRKTGRTYVGSIMVTVLIVWSLTAAGVFGLAPIAG
;
A
#
# COMPACT_ATOMS: atom_id res chain seq x y z
N MET A 1 -5.83 20.96 6.76
CA MET A 1 -6.85 19.89 6.72
C MET A 1 -6.18 18.60 6.23
N PHE A 2 -6.68 17.42 6.60
CA PHE A 2 -6.03 16.11 6.36
C PHE A 2 -5.66 15.82 4.88
N PHE A 3 -6.26 16.52 3.92
CA PHE A 3 -6.02 16.38 2.48
C PHE A 3 -5.31 17.58 1.83
N THR A 4 -4.76 18.49 2.64
CA THR A 4 -3.96 19.61 2.10
C THR A 4 -2.61 19.05 1.61
N PRO A 5 -2.13 19.43 0.41
CA PRO A 5 -0.78 19.05 -0.04
C PRO A 5 0.29 19.69 0.85
N TRP A 6 1.07 18.87 1.57
CA TRP A 6 2.19 19.36 2.40
C TRP A 6 3.48 19.50 1.60
N ILE A 7 3.58 18.74 0.50
CA ILE A 7 4.73 18.73 -0.40
C ILE A 7 4.27 19.22 -1.76
N ARG A 8 4.96 20.24 -2.28
CA ARG A 8 4.73 20.73 -3.65
C ARG A 8 5.22 19.69 -4.66
N PRO A 9 4.48 19.48 -5.77
CA PRO A 9 4.96 18.64 -6.86
C PRO A 9 6.39 18.99 -7.29
N SER A 10 7.21 17.96 -7.51
CA SER A 10 8.60 18.07 -7.95
C SER A 10 8.88 17.06 -9.06
N THR A 11 10.09 17.06 -9.62
CA THR A 11 10.47 16.08 -10.66
C THR A 11 10.38 14.63 -10.18
N LEU A 12 10.75 14.38 -8.91
CA LEU A 12 10.71 13.03 -8.31
C LEU A 12 9.31 12.65 -7.83
N TRP A 13 8.52 13.63 -7.37
CA TRP A 13 7.17 13.43 -6.84
C TRP A 13 6.16 14.37 -7.50
N PRO A 14 5.84 14.12 -8.77
CA PRO A 14 5.14 15.10 -9.60
C PRO A 14 3.62 15.03 -9.45
N GLN A 15 3.06 14.14 -8.62
CA GLN A 15 1.62 13.91 -8.50
C GLN A 15 1.06 14.45 -7.18
N THR A 16 0.14 15.43 -7.26
CA THR A 16 -0.37 16.15 -6.09
C THR A 16 -1.08 15.23 -5.08
N PHE A 17 -2.02 14.39 -5.54
CA PHE A 17 -2.75 13.48 -4.64
C PHE A 17 -1.88 12.34 -4.11
N THR A 18 -0.99 11.80 -4.94
CA THR A 18 -0.02 10.79 -4.51
C THR A 18 0.90 11.34 -3.41
N ASN A 19 1.27 12.63 -3.47
CA ASN A 19 2.03 13.29 -2.40
C ASN A 19 1.26 13.35 -1.08
N VAL A 20 -0.05 13.62 -1.13
CA VAL A 20 -0.90 13.61 0.07
C VAL A 20 -0.90 12.21 0.70
N TYR A 21 -1.09 11.16 -0.10
CA TYR A 21 -1.05 9.78 0.40
C TYR A 21 0.32 9.37 0.91
N MET A 22 1.39 9.82 0.23
CA MET A 22 2.76 9.55 0.64
C MET A 22 3.04 10.15 2.03
N VAL A 23 2.74 11.44 2.24
CA VAL A 23 2.93 12.12 3.52
C VAL A 23 2.13 11.43 4.63
N TRP A 24 0.87 11.10 4.34
CA TRP A 24 0.03 10.37 5.29
C TRP A 24 0.62 9.00 5.64
N SER A 25 1.05 8.24 4.62
CA SER A 25 1.65 6.92 4.80
C SER A 25 2.95 7.00 5.61
N LEU A 26 3.76 8.03 5.41
CA LEU A 26 4.98 8.27 6.21
C LEU A 26 4.64 8.56 7.68
N ILE A 27 3.66 9.43 7.95
CA ILE A 27 3.22 9.74 9.32
C ILE A 27 2.72 8.46 10.02
N VAL A 28 1.79 7.74 9.37
CA VAL A 28 1.25 6.49 9.92
C VAL A 28 2.33 5.42 10.04
N GLY A 29 3.26 5.37 9.08
CA GLY A 29 4.42 4.47 9.12
C GLY A 29 5.32 4.75 10.31
N VAL A 30 5.64 6.01 10.60
CA VAL A 30 6.43 6.39 11.77
C VAL A 30 5.72 5.95 13.05
N ILE A 31 4.42 6.22 13.16
CA ILE A 31 3.62 5.78 14.31
C ILE A 31 3.65 4.26 14.44
N ALA A 32 3.47 3.52 13.34
CA ALA A 32 3.51 2.06 13.33
C ALA A 32 4.87 1.52 13.78
N TRP A 33 5.97 2.07 13.28
CA TRP A 33 7.33 1.70 13.71
C TRP A 33 7.56 1.97 15.20
N ILE A 34 7.09 3.11 15.71
CA ILE A 34 7.16 3.43 17.15
C ILE A 34 6.37 2.40 17.96
N LEU A 35 5.13 2.09 17.56
CA LEU A 35 4.29 1.12 18.26
C LEU A 35 4.87 -0.30 18.22
N ILE A 36 5.44 -0.72 17.08
CA ILE A 36 6.16 -1.99 16.95
C ILE A 36 7.35 -2.02 17.93
N ALA A 37 8.15 -0.96 17.96
CA ALA A 37 9.31 -0.87 18.84
C ALA A 37 8.89 -0.90 20.32
N LEU A 38 7.93 -0.06 20.71
CA LEU A 38 7.40 -0.02 22.07
C LEU A 38 6.84 -1.38 22.49
N ASN A 39 6.03 -2.02 21.64
CA ASN A 39 5.48 -3.34 21.94
C ASN A 39 6.57 -4.43 22.02
N HIS A 40 7.61 -4.32 21.19
CA HIS A 40 8.76 -5.21 21.24
C HIS A 40 9.49 -5.10 22.58
N PHE A 41 9.95 -3.90 22.93
CA PHE A 41 10.79 -3.69 24.11
C PHE A 41 10.02 -3.76 25.43
N ALA A 42 8.74 -3.36 25.46
CA ALA A 42 7.94 -3.36 26.68
C ALA A 42 7.35 -4.75 27.01
N PHE A 43 6.87 -5.48 26.00
CA PHE A 43 6.07 -6.70 26.22
C PHE A 43 6.70 -7.94 25.60
N THR A 44 6.80 -8.00 24.28
CA THR A 44 7.05 -9.28 23.59
C THR A 44 8.49 -9.78 23.76
N ARG A 45 9.48 -8.89 23.94
CA ARG A 45 10.86 -9.28 24.28
C ARG A 45 10.95 -10.02 25.61
N ARG A 46 10.12 -9.68 26.60
CA ARG A 46 10.07 -10.39 27.89
C ARG A 46 9.58 -11.84 27.72
N GLY A 47 8.76 -12.09 26.70
CA GLY A 47 8.32 -13.42 26.29
C GLY A 47 9.29 -14.14 25.33
N GLY A 48 10.51 -13.63 25.14
CA GLY A 48 11.52 -14.25 24.26
C GLY A 48 11.34 -13.97 22.76
N ALA A 49 10.44 -13.06 22.38
CA ALA A 49 10.29 -12.68 20.98
C ALA A 49 11.55 -11.95 20.47
N THR A 50 11.96 -12.29 19.25
CA THR A 50 13.08 -11.68 18.54
C THR A 50 12.60 -11.12 17.20
N PHE A 51 13.44 -10.30 16.54
CA PHE A 51 13.15 -9.83 15.19
C PHE A 51 13.03 -10.95 14.14
N ALA A 52 13.54 -12.16 14.45
CA ALA A 52 13.34 -13.34 13.64
C ALA A 52 11.89 -13.84 13.69
N ASN A 53 11.19 -13.69 14.82
CA ASN A 53 9.77 -14.03 14.94
C ASN A 53 8.89 -13.17 14.03
N TYR A 54 9.34 -11.96 13.70
CA TYR A 54 8.66 -11.04 12.79
C TYR A 54 9.12 -11.20 11.32
N GLY A 55 10.04 -12.13 11.05
CA GLY A 55 10.64 -12.36 9.74
C GLY A 55 11.50 -11.22 9.21
N VAL A 56 12.05 -10.40 10.11
CA VAL A 56 12.98 -9.29 9.79
C VAL A 56 14.43 -9.80 9.76
N THR A 57 14.87 -10.51 10.78
CA THR A 57 16.24 -11.05 10.87
C THR A 57 16.26 -12.57 10.76
N GLU A 58 17.41 -13.16 10.44
CA GLU A 58 17.52 -14.62 10.54
C GLU A 58 17.67 -15.06 12.01
N PRO A 59 17.22 -16.27 12.36
CA PRO A 59 17.45 -16.80 13.70
C PRO A 59 18.95 -16.81 14.02
N GLY A 60 19.35 -16.09 15.08
CA GLY A 60 20.75 -16.02 15.52
C GLY A 60 21.67 -15.11 14.72
N SER A 61 21.16 -14.35 13.73
CA SER A 61 21.95 -13.37 12.97
C SER A 61 21.20 -12.04 12.77
N GLY A 62 21.86 -11.08 12.13
CA GLY A 62 21.27 -9.78 11.81
C GLY A 62 20.37 -9.79 10.58
N ILE A 63 20.23 -8.63 9.93
CA ILE A 63 19.54 -8.52 8.65
C ILE A 63 20.40 -9.19 7.57
N ALA A 64 19.88 -10.28 6.98
CA ALA A 64 20.52 -10.92 5.84
C ALA A 64 20.19 -10.14 4.55
N TRP A 65 21.03 -9.17 4.20
CA TRP A 65 20.88 -8.36 2.99
C TRP A 65 20.77 -9.19 1.71
N GLY A 66 21.42 -10.37 1.65
CA GLY A 66 21.25 -11.32 0.54
C GLY A 66 19.81 -11.85 0.41
N SER A 67 19.10 -12.06 1.53
CA SER A 67 17.69 -12.45 1.56
C SER A 67 16.78 -11.32 1.08
N VAL A 68 17.10 -10.08 1.43
CA VAL A 68 16.40 -8.89 0.92
C VAL A 68 16.58 -8.78 -0.59
N GLY A 69 17.80 -8.96 -1.11
CA GLY A 69 18.07 -8.97 -2.55
C GLY A 69 17.32 -10.07 -3.30
N ARG A 70 17.30 -11.30 -2.77
CA ARG A 70 16.48 -12.40 -3.31
C ARG A 70 14.99 -12.08 -3.28
N SER A 71 14.53 -11.35 -2.27
CA SER A 71 13.13 -10.90 -2.18
C SER A 71 12.79 -9.92 -3.30
N VAL A 72 13.68 -8.95 -3.58
CA VAL A 72 13.54 -8.03 -4.72
C VAL A 72 13.50 -8.79 -6.03
N LEU A 73 14.42 -9.73 -6.25
CA LEU A 73 14.45 -10.56 -7.48
C LEU A 73 13.17 -11.38 -7.65
N LEU A 74 12.66 -11.98 -6.57
CA LEU A 74 11.40 -12.72 -6.62
C LEU A 74 10.22 -11.81 -6.97
N VAL A 75 10.16 -10.60 -6.43
CA VAL A 75 9.13 -9.63 -6.79
C VAL A 75 9.23 -9.23 -8.26
N ILE A 76 10.43 -8.94 -8.77
CA ILE A 76 10.65 -8.62 -10.19
C ILE A 76 10.20 -9.80 -11.06
N ALA A 77 10.64 -11.02 -10.75
CA ALA A 77 10.27 -12.23 -11.50
C ALA A 77 8.76 -12.50 -11.51
N THR A 78 8.03 -12.01 -10.50
CA THR A 78 6.57 -12.20 -10.38
C THR A 78 5.80 -11.04 -11.04
N ALA A 79 6.23 -9.79 -10.83
CA ALA A 79 5.52 -8.60 -11.29
C ALA A 79 5.82 -8.26 -12.75
N LEU A 80 7.04 -8.52 -13.24
CA LEU A 80 7.44 -8.21 -14.61
C LEU A 80 6.60 -8.95 -15.65
N PRO A 81 6.33 -10.28 -15.55
CA PRO A 81 5.45 -10.95 -16.49
C PRO A 81 4.04 -10.35 -16.53
N VAL A 82 3.49 -9.98 -15.36
CA VAL A 82 2.17 -9.32 -15.27
C VAL A 82 2.19 -7.97 -15.99
N TYR A 83 3.23 -7.17 -15.79
CA TYR A 83 3.40 -5.88 -16.47
C TYR A 83 3.57 -6.04 -17.99
N LEU A 84 4.35 -7.03 -18.44
CA LEU A 84 4.58 -7.29 -19.87
C LEU A 84 3.29 -7.76 -20.56
N ILE A 85 2.53 -8.66 -19.93
CA ILE A 85 1.21 -9.08 -20.44
C ILE A 85 0.28 -7.88 -20.55
N LEU A 86 0.21 -7.05 -19.50
CA LEU A 86 -0.63 -5.86 -19.48
C LEU A 86 -0.23 -4.88 -20.59
N THR A 87 1.06 -4.64 -20.77
CA THR A 87 1.60 -3.75 -21.81
C THR A 87 1.31 -4.29 -23.21
N PHE A 88 1.45 -5.60 -23.43
CA PHE A 88 1.11 -6.24 -24.70
C PHE A 88 -0.39 -6.11 -25.02
N VAL A 89 -1.25 -6.46 -24.07
CA VAL A 89 -2.71 -6.43 -24.26
C VAL A 89 -3.20 -4.99 -24.48
N SER A 90 -2.65 -4.03 -23.72
CA SER A 90 -2.99 -2.61 -23.89
C SER A 90 -2.47 -2.06 -25.23
N GLY A 91 -1.25 -2.41 -25.65
CA GLY A 91 -0.65 -1.90 -26.88
C GLY A 91 -1.19 -2.55 -28.17
N VAL A 92 -1.49 -3.85 -28.16
CA VAL A 92 -1.95 -4.58 -29.35
C VAL A 92 -3.46 -4.56 -29.46
N TRP A 93 -4.18 -4.84 -28.36
CA TRP A 93 -5.64 -4.96 -28.37
C TRP A 93 -6.35 -3.71 -27.87
N HIS A 94 -5.61 -2.68 -27.44
CA HIS A 94 -6.19 -1.41 -26.98
C HIS A 94 -7.18 -1.59 -25.82
N VAL A 95 -6.98 -2.63 -25.01
CA VAL A 95 -7.82 -2.90 -23.83
C VAL A 95 -7.48 -1.90 -22.73
N ASP A 96 -8.51 -1.30 -22.17
CA ASP A 96 -8.42 -0.38 -21.04
C ASP A 96 -8.43 -1.15 -19.70
N PHE A 97 -7.32 -1.11 -18.97
CA PHE A 97 -7.14 -1.81 -17.68
C PHE A 97 -7.62 -0.98 -16.48
N ARG A 98 -8.71 -0.23 -16.66
CA ARG A 98 -9.37 0.53 -15.61
C ARG A 98 -10.70 -0.11 -15.26
N ALA A 99 -10.81 -0.57 -14.02
CA ALA A 99 -12.07 -0.91 -13.38
C ALA A 99 -12.53 0.30 -12.56
N TRP A 100 -13.07 1.31 -13.26
CA TRP A 100 -13.52 2.59 -12.69
C TRP A 100 -12.41 3.33 -11.93
N VAL A 101 -12.37 3.21 -10.61
CA VAL A 101 -11.37 3.84 -9.73
C VAL A 101 -10.15 2.95 -9.46
N VAL A 102 -10.22 1.66 -9.77
CA VAL A 102 -9.09 0.72 -9.70
C VAL A 102 -8.41 0.67 -11.06
N SER A 103 -7.14 1.06 -11.12
CA SER A 103 -6.42 1.24 -12.38
C SER A 103 -5.01 0.66 -12.31
N LEU A 104 -4.64 -0.13 -13.32
CA LEU A 104 -3.29 -0.60 -13.56
C LEU A 104 -2.97 -0.39 -15.04
N MET A 105 -2.22 0.65 -15.39
CA MET A 105 -1.92 0.99 -16.79
C MET A 105 -0.41 0.84 -17.06
N PRO A 106 0.00 0.63 -18.33
CA PRO A 106 1.40 0.74 -18.71
C PRO A 106 1.94 2.13 -18.35
N PHE A 107 3.23 2.21 -18.07
CA PHE A 107 3.85 3.48 -17.73
C PHE A 107 4.23 4.25 -19.00
N THR A 108 4.01 5.57 -18.99
CA THR A 108 4.84 6.48 -19.78
C THR A 108 6.19 6.65 -19.08
N GLU A 109 7.20 7.14 -19.79
CA GLU A 109 8.54 7.39 -19.22
C GLU A 109 8.47 8.24 -17.94
N THR A 110 7.67 9.29 -17.96
CA THR A 110 7.47 10.21 -16.83
C THR A 110 6.77 9.54 -15.64
N ARG A 111 5.80 8.65 -15.89
CA ARG A 111 5.13 7.89 -14.82
C ARG A 111 6.04 6.82 -14.23
N PHE A 112 6.93 6.25 -15.02
CA PHE A 112 7.92 5.30 -14.53
C PHE A 112 8.95 5.96 -13.59
N LEU A 113 9.42 7.17 -13.92
CA LEU A 113 10.28 7.93 -13.02
C LEU A 113 9.57 8.29 -11.71
N ALA A 114 8.30 8.72 -11.80
CA ALA A 114 7.47 8.94 -10.61
C ALA A 114 7.34 7.66 -9.77
N PHE A 115 7.06 6.51 -10.40
CA PHE A 115 6.99 5.20 -9.76
C PHE A 115 8.24 4.93 -8.91
N LEU A 116 9.43 5.09 -9.47
CA LEU A 116 10.69 4.90 -8.74
C LEU A 116 10.82 5.86 -7.54
N GLY A 117 10.43 7.12 -7.70
CA GLY A 117 10.47 8.12 -6.63
C GLY A 117 9.56 7.81 -5.44
N TYR A 118 8.43 7.15 -5.67
CA TYR A 118 7.46 6.81 -4.62
C TYR A 118 7.72 5.45 -3.94
N LEU A 119 8.57 4.58 -4.50
CA LEU A 119 8.84 3.25 -3.92
C LEU A 119 9.36 3.31 -2.48
N VAL A 120 10.35 4.15 -2.19
CA VAL A 120 10.97 4.20 -0.86
C VAL A 120 10.02 4.74 0.21
N PRO A 121 9.35 5.90 0.01
CA PRO A 121 8.40 6.43 1.00
C PRO A 121 7.26 5.48 1.34
N PHE A 122 6.63 4.86 0.33
CA PHE A 122 5.55 3.91 0.56
C PHE A 122 6.08 2.57 1.11
N GLY A 123 7.26 2.14 0.67
CA GLY A 123 7.93 0.95 1.19
C GLY A 123 8.19 1.03 2.69
N PHE A 124 8.59 2.19 3.20
CA PHE A 124 8.76 2.42 4.63
C PHE A 124 7.49 2.08 5.44
N TYR A 125 6.32 2.50 4.94
CA TYR A 125 5.02 2.20 5.55
C TYR A 125 4.62 0.73 5.37
N PHE A 126 4.70 0.20 4.15
CA PHE A 126 4.26 -1.17 3.86
C PHE A 126 5.16 -2.26 4.46
N VAL A 127 6.42 -1.96 4.77
CA VAL A 127 7.27 -2.85 5.58
C VAL A 127 6.76 -2.91 7.03
N ALA A 128 6.44 -1.78 7.64
CA ALA A 128 5.86 -1.76 8.99
C ALA A 128 4.55 -2.56 9.04
N GLN A 129 3.68 -2.36 8.05
CA GLN A 129 2.41 -3.09 7.96
C GLN A 129 2.62 -4.60 7.75
N GLY A 130 3.54 -4.98 6.87
CA GLY A 130 3.92 -6.39 6.71
C GLY A 130 4.38 -7.02 8.04
N ILE A 131 5.18 -6.29 8.83
CA ILE A 131 5.60 -6.75 10.16
C ILE A 131 4.41 -6.86 11.13
N LEU A 132 3.45 -5.93 11.10
CA LEU A 132 2.27 -6.00 11.95
C LEU A 132 1.42 -7.23 11.65
N PHE A 133 1.05 -7.45 10.38
CA PHE A 133 0.24 -8.60 9.97
C PHE A 133 0.96 -9.92 10.22
N ASN A 134 2.23 -9.99 9.87
CA ASN A 134 2.99 -11.24 9.92
C ASN A 134 3.62 -11.55 11.27
N GLY A 135 3.88 -10.53 12.09
CA GLY A 135 4.54 -10.66 13.39
C GLY A 135 3.56 -10.66 14.56
N PHE A 136 2.61 -9.73 14.57
CA PHE A 136 1.77 -9.44 15.74
C PHE A 136 0.30 -9.88 15.57
N LEU A 137 -0.24 -9.83 14.36
CA LEU A 137 -1.67 -10.05 14.08
C LEU A 137 -1.97 -11.41 13.44
N ARG A 138 -1.07 -12.39 13.60
CA ARG A 138 -1.22 -13.72 13.00
C ARG A 138 -2.49 -14.43 13.51
N TRP A 139 -3.42 -14.71 12.61
CA TRP A 139 -4.67 -15.37 12.96
C TRP A 139 -4.43 -16.75 13.57
N ARG A 140 -4.85 -16.94 14.83
CA ARG A 140 -4.60 -18.16 15.63
C ARG A 140 -3.11 -18.56 15.65
N GLY A 141 -2.22 -17.56 15.72
CA GLY A 141 -0.76 -17.77 15.68
C GLY A 141 -0.25 -18.35 14.35
N GLY A 142 -1.03 -18.23 13.26
CA GLY A 142 -0.74 -18.85 11.96
C GLY A 142 -0.86 -20.38 11.98
N LYS A 143 -1.62 -20.97 12.90
CA LYS A 143 -1.97 -22.41 12.86
C LYS A 143 -3.22 -22.68 12.01
N SER A 144 -3.91 -21.63 11.58
CA SER A 144 -5.08 -21.73 10.72
C SER A 144 -4.69 -22.05 9.26
N PRO A 145 -5.64 -22.60 8.45
CA PRO A 145 -5.48 -22.69 7.01
C PRO A 145 -5.15 -21.32 6.39
N LEU A 146 -4.26 -21.31 5.40
CA LEU A 146 -3.76 -20.09 4.76
C LEU A 146 -4.88 -19.14 4.31
N TRP A 147 -5.94 -19.68 3.69
CA TRP A 147 -7.06 -18.88 3.21
C TRP A 147 -7.83 -18.20 4.34
N GLN A 148 -7.91 -18.80 5.53
CA GLN A 148 -8.59 -18.21 6.69
C GLN A 148 -7.80 -17.01 7.22
N GLU A 149 -6.49 -17.15 7.34
CA GLU A 149 -5.60 -16.05 7.74
C GLU A 149 -5.66 -14.91 6.72
N MET A 150 -5.63 -15.22 5.42
CA MET A 150 -5.78 -14.22 4.34
C MET A 150 -7.14 -13.52 4.41
N LEU A 151 -8.24 -14.25 4.64
CA LEU A 151 -9.59 -13.68 4.75
C LEU A 151 -9.71 -12.76 5.96
N VAL A 152 -9.28 -13.21 7.13
CA VAL A 152 -9.34 -12.40 8.37
C VAL A 152 -8.48 -11.14 8.22
N ASN A 153 -7.26 -11.27 7.72
CA ASN A 153 -6.38 -10.13 7.50
C ASN A 153 -6.97 -9.16 6.48
N SER A 154 -7.62 -9.66 5.43
CA SER A 154 -8.32 -8.83 4.44
C SER A 154 -9.47 -8.05 5.06
N VAL A 155 -10.30 -8.69 5.90
CA VAL A 155 -11.39 -8.01 6.61
C VAL A 155 -10.85 -6.95 7.56
N VAL A 156 -9.84 -7.28 8.37
CA VAL A 156 -9.21 -6.33 9.31
C VAL A 156 -8.64 -5.11 8.59
N MET A 157 -7.94 -5.32 7.47
CA MET A 157 -7.35 -4.24 6.68
C MET A 157 -8.41 -3.35 6.01
N THR A 158 -9.54 -3.95 5.60
CA THR A 158 -10.56 -3.26 4.78
C THR A 158 -11.65 -2.60 5.63
N LEU A 159 -11.86 -3.05 6.86
CA LEU A 159 -12.93 -2.59 7.74
C LEU A 159 -12.91 -1.06 7.93
N GLY A 160 -11.72 -0.47 8.13
CA GLY A 160 -11.58 0.98 8.28
C GLY A 160 -12.04 1.76 7.03
N ALA A 161 -11.73 1.25 5.84
CA ALA A 161 -12.18 1.86 4.58
C ALA A 161 -13.70 1.73 4.40
N VAL A 162 -14.29 0.59 4.78
CA VAL A 162 -15.75 0.39 4.74
C VAL A 162 -16.45 1.36 5.68
N VAL A 163 -16.00 1.46 6.94
CA VAL A 163 -16.58 2.39 7.92
C VAL A 163 -16.48 3.83 7.43
N TRP A 164 -15.34 4.23 6.88
CA TRP A 164 -15.15 5.57 6.30
C TRP A 164 -16.14 5.85 5.16
N LEU A 165 -16.33 4.90 4.25
CA LEU A 165 -17.28 5.04 3.14
C LEU A 165 -18.73 5.10 3.64
N LEU A 166 -19.09 4.34 4.68
CA LEU A 166 -20.41 4.43 5.28
C LEU A 166 -20.65 5.81 5.90
N ILE A 167 -19.69 6.35 6.65
CA ILE A 167 -19.78 7.69 7.23
C ILE A 167 -19.94 8.76 6.12
N ALA A 168 -19.22 8.60 5.01
CA ALA A 168 -19.31 9.53 3.88
C ALA A 168 -20.64 9.44 3.11
N TYR A 169 -21.08 8.23 2.74
CA TYR A 169 -22.16 8.06 1.79
C TYR A 169 -23.55 7.82 2.41
N VAL A 170 -23.65 7.33 3.65
CA VAL A 170 -24.96 7.14 4.31
C VAL A 170 -25.76 8.44 4.43
N PRO A 171 -25.18 9.59 4.85
CA PRO A 171 -25.89 10.87 4.87
C PRO A 171 -26.42 11.27 3.48
N LEU A 172 -25.63 11.04 2.42
CA LEU A 172 -26.02 11.36 1.05
C LEU A 172 -27.26 10.56 0.61
N TRP A 173 -27.34 9.28 1.00
CA TRP A 173 -28.50 8.43 0.72
C TRP A 173 -29.74 8.86 1.50
N ALA A 174 -29.56 9.50 2.66
CA ALA A 174 -30.62 10.09 3.46
C ALA A 174 -30.99 11.53 3.02
N GLY A 175 -30.48 12.00 1.87
CA GLY A 175 -30.73 13.35 1.36
C GLY A 175 -30.00 14.47 2.11
N GLN A 176 -29.05 14.13 2.98
CA GLN A 176 -28.23 15.09 3.73
C GLN A 176 -26.93 15.40 2.97
N PRO A 177 -26.32 16.58 3.20
CA PRO A 177 -24.97 16.83 2.68
C PRO A 177 -23.99 15.82 3.28
N MET A 178 -22.98 15.44 2.50
CA MET A 178 -21.93 14.57 3.00
C MET A 178 -21.17 15.25 4.14
N LEU A 179 -20.89 14.51 5.22
CA LEU A 179 -20.30 15.00 6.48
C LEU A 179 -18.95 15.73 6.32
N PHE A 180 -18.27 15.60 5.18
CA PHE A 180 -17.01 16.27 4.87
C PHE A 180 -17.02 17.01 3.54
N ALA A 181 -18.20 17.26 2.94
CA ALA A 181 -18.29 18.10 1.75
C ALA A 181 -17.95 19.55 2.11
N THR A 182 -16.70 19.95 1.84
CA THR A 182 -16.31 21.36 1.74
C THR A 182 -15.79 21.63 0.35
N ASP A 183 -16.10 22.82 -0.14
CA ASP A 183 -15.78 23.45 -1.44
C ASP A 183 -15.16 22.53 -2.53
N PRO A 184 -15.90 22.23 -3.62
CA PRO A 184 -15.39 21.43 -4.75
C PRO A 184 -14.14 22.00 -5.44
N LEU A 185 -13.80 23.27 -5.19
CA LEU A 185 -12.61 23.94 -5.75
C LEU A 185 -11.38 23.87 -4.84
N SER A 186 -11.54 23.40 -3.60
CA SER A 186 -10.43 23.25 -2.67
C SER A 186 -9.77 21.88 -2.83
N ALA A 187 -8.43 21.78 -2.70
CA ALA A 187 -7.72 20.49 -2.61
C ALA A 187 -8.22 19.58 -1.46
N THR A 188 -9.05 20.16 -0.59
CA THR A 188 -9.78 19.59 0.54
C THR A 188 -11.21 19.20 0.20
N ALA A 189 -11.58 19.05 -1.08
CA ALA A 189 -12.87 18.55 -1.53
C ALA A 189 -13.14 17.16 -0.94
N GLY A 190 -13.65 17.09 0.29
CA GLY A 190 -13.97 15.84 0.97
C GLY A 190 -14.98 15.02 0.18
N GLY A 191 -15.78 15.70 -0.67
CA GLY A 191 -16.58 15.16 -1.78
C GLY A 191 -15.87 14.12 -2.63
N MET A 192 -14.72 14.48 -3.21
CA MET A 192 -13.86 13.55 -3.95
C MET A 192 -12.93 12.77 -3.01
N GLY A 193 -12.62 13.26 -1.81
CA GLY A 193 -11.83 12.54 -0.82
C GLY A 193 -12.38 11.13 -0.51
N ALA A 194 -13.70 10.99 -0.38
CA ALA A 194 -14.35 9.72 -0.13
C ALA A 194 -14.23 8.72 -1.29
N ILE A 195 -14.27 9.19 -2.55
CA ILE A 195 -14.17 8.32 -3.73
C ILE A 195 -12.82 7.59 -3.78
N TYR A 196 -11.76 8.21 -3.28
CA TYR A 196 -10.42 7.64 -3.25
C TYR A 196 -10.26 6.50 -2.23
N TYR A 197 -11.23 6.27 -1.35
CA TYR A 197 -11.27 5.09 -0.48
C TYR A 197 -11.91 3.87 -1.16
N LEU A 198 -12.60 4.03 -2.29
CA LEU A 198 -13.18 2.91 -3.02
C LEU A 198 -12.13 1.94 -3.60
N PRO A 199 -11.01 2.40 -4.23
CA PRO A 199 -9.95 1.49 -4.65
C PRO A 199 -9.38 0.66 -3.50
N LEU A 200 -9.39 1.21 -2.28
CA LEU A 200 -8.88 0.51 -1.10
C LEU A 200 -9.73 -0.72 -0.75
N LEU A 201 -11.00 -0.77 -1.12
CA LEU A 201 -11.83 -1.97 -0.97
C LEU A 201 -11.33 -3.15 -1.81
N VAL A 202 -10.52 -2.89 -2.85
CA VAL A 202 -9.88 -3.91 -3.68
C VAL A 202 -8.42 -4.10 -3.27
N PHE A 203 -7.68 -3.00 -3.10
CA PHE A 203 -6.26 -3.06 -2.81
C PHE A 203 -5.92 -3.56 -1.40
N TRP A 204 -6.75 -3.29 -0.39
CA TRP A 204 -6.48 -3.76 0.98
C TRP A 204 -6.63 -5.26 1.17
N PRO A 205 -7.69 -5.92 0.66
CA PRO A 205 -7.73 -7.38 0.64
C PRO A 205 -6.53 -7.99 -0.08
N VAL A 206 -6.18 -7.44 -1.25
CA VAL A 206 -5.02 -7.92 -2.03
C VAL A 206 -3.71 -7.74 -1.25
N ALA A 207 -3.49 -6.59 -0.62
CA ALA A 207 -2.31 -6.34 0.19
C ALA A 207 -2.20 -7.31 1.39
N ALA A 208 -3.30 -7.51 2.12
CA ALA A 208 -3.38 -8.46 3.21
C ALA A 208 -3.09 -9.89 2.75
N CYS A 209 -3.64 -10.28 1.60
CA CYS A 209 -3.38 -11.57 0.97
C CYS A 209 -1.89 -11.74 0.61
N LEU A 210 -1.26 -10.74 0.00
CA LEU A 210 0.14 -10.78 -0.41
C LEU A 210 1.09 -10.84 0.79
N TRP A 211 0.87 -10.02 1.83
CA TRP A 211 1.65 -10.09 3.07
C TRP A 211 1.59 -11.48 3.68
N THR A 212 0.37 -12.00 3.84
CA THR A 212 0.13 -13.31 4.47
C THR A 212 0.72 -14.44 3.64
N TYR A 213 0.44 -14.48 2.34
CA TYR A 213 0.89 -15.54 1.43
C TYR A 213 2.41 -15.64 1.40
N PHE A 214 3.10 -14.53 1.12
CA PHE A 214 4.54 -14.55 0.98
C PHE A 214 5.24 -14.81 2.31
N PHE A 215 4.70 -14.31 3.42
CA PHE A 215 5.26 -14.63 4.73
C PHE A 215 5.10 -16.11 5.08
N ARG A 216 3.94 -16.70 4.79
CA ARG A 216 3.70 -18.14 5.02
C ARG A 216 4.59 -19.04 4.16
N LYS A 217 5.00 -18.57 2.97
CA LYS A 217 5.88 -19.31 2.07
C LYS A 217 7.37 -19.11 2.35
N THR A 218 7.77 -17.94 2.81
CA THR A 218 9.19 -17.56 2.92
C THR A 218 9.69 -17.41 4.36
N GLY A 219 8.78 -17.24 5.32
CA GLY A 219 9.11 -16.85 6.70
C GLY A 219 9.68 -15.44 6.83
N ARG A 220 9.63 -14.64 5.75
CA ARG A 220 10.22 -13.29 5.67
C ARG A 220 9.15 -12.26 5.32
N THR A 221 9.24 -11.08 5.94
CA THR A 221 8.29 -9.99 5.67
C THR A 221 8.55 -9.28 4.33
N TYR A 222 9.80 -9.33 3.84
CA TYR A 222 10.29 -8.52 2.72
C TYR A 222 9.54 -8.74 1.40
N VAL A 223 9.35 -10.00 0.97
CA VAL A 223 8.71 -10.28 -0.34
C VAL A 223 7.30 -9.69 -0.40
N GLY A 224 6.50 -9.93 0.64
CA GLY A 224 5.13 -9.41 0.72
C GLY A 224 5.12 -7.88 0.74
N SER A 225 5.95 -7.25 1.58
CA SER A 225 6.00 -5.78 1.67
C SER A 225 6.48 -5.12 0.39
N ILE A 226 7.52 -5.67 -0.26
CA ILE A 226 8.02 -5.14 -1.54
C ILE A 226 6.97 -5.33 -2.64
N MET A 227 6.30 -6.49 -2.71
CA MET A 227 5.24 -6.74 -3.69
C MET A 227 4.08 -5.77 -3.53
N VAL A 228 3.59 -5.58 -2.30
CA VAL A 228 2.52 -4.60 -2.02
C VAL A 228 2.96 -3.19 -2.39
N THR A 229 4.19 -2.82 -2.05
CA THR A 229 4.73 -1.50 -2.41
C THR A 229 4.73 -1.31 -3.93
N VAL A 230 5.26 -2.28 -4.69
CA VAL A 230 5.27 -2.22 -6.15
C VAL A 230 3.85 -2.12 -6.71
N LEU A 231 2.92 -2.96 -6.25
CA LEU A 231 1.54 -2.98 -6.77
C LEU A 231 0.80 -1.66 -6.50
N ILE A 232 0.86 -1.15 -5.27
CA ILE A 232 0.15 0.07 -4.90
C ILE A 232 0.78 1.30 -5.56
N VAL A 233 2.11 1.41 -5.52
CA VAL A 233 2.80 2.54 -6.15
C VAL A 233 2.61 2.50 -7.66
N TRP A 234 2.58 1.32 -8.29
CA TRP A 234 2.22 1.19 -9.70
C TRP A 234 0.83 1.75 -9.97
N SER A 235 -0.20 1.30 -9.24
CA SER A 235 -1.56 1.81 -9.43
C SER A 235 -1.66 3.33 -9.27
N LEU A 236 -1.06 3.86 -8.19
CA LEU A 236 -1.08 5.30 -7.91
C LEU A 236 -0.39 6.12 -9.00
N THR A 237 0.78 5.69 -9.46
CA THR A 237 1.55 6.45 -10.45
C THR A 237 1.05 6.29 -11.87
N ALA A 238 0.44 5.15 -12.20
CA ALA A 238 -0.21 4.92 -13.48
C ALA A 238 -1.45 5.80 -13.67
N ALA A 239 -2.25 6.00 -12.62
CA ALA A 239 -3.51 6.75 -12.69
C ALA A 239 -3.41 8.21 -12.17
N GLY A 240 -2.39 8.52 -11.36
CA GLY A 240 -2.27 9.80 -10.67
C GLY A 240 -2.16 11.00 -11.61
N VAL A 241 -2.85 12.08 -11.25
CA VAL A 241 -2.79 13.37 -11.97
C VAL A 241 -1.48 14.07 -11.64
N PHE A 242 -0.77 14.50 -12.68
CA PHE A 242 0.45 15.30 -12.54
C PHE A 242 0.10 16.74 -12.13
N GLY A 243 0.79 17.24 -11.10
CA GLY A 243 0.73 18.63 -10.66
C GLY A 243 1.78 19.54 -11.31
N LEU A 244 2.66 18.98 -12.13
CA LEU A 244 3.58 19.69 -13.02
C LEU A 244 3.35 19.20 -14.45
N ALA A 245 3.50 20.07 -15.44
CA ALA A 245 3.61 19.59 -16.82
C ALA A 245 4.83 18.65 -16.91
N PRO A 246 4.68 17.43 -17.45
CA PRO A 246 5.83 16.55 -17.67
C PRO A 246 6.89 17.30 -18.49
N ILE A 247 8.15 17.24 -18.06
CA ILE A 247 9.26 17.98 -18.70
C ILE A 247 9.60 17.42 -20.10
N ALA A 248 8.97 16.31 -20.52
CA ALA A 248 9.13 15.75 -21.85
C ALA A 248 7.77 15.42 -22.47
N GLY A 249 7.57 15.94 -23.68
CA GLY A 249 6.61 15.44 -24.66
C GLY A 249 7.18 14.25 -25.42
#